data_AF-A0A1F6V101-F1
#
_entry.id   AF-A0A1F6V101-F1
#
_cell.length_a   1.000
_cell.length_b   1.000
_cell.length_c   1.000
_cell.angle_alpha   90.00
_cell.angle_beta   90.00
_cell.angle_gamma   90.00
#
_symmetry.space_group_name_H-M   'P 1'
#
loop_
_entity.id
_entity.type
_entity.pdbx_description
1 polymer ?
#
loop_
_entity_poly.entity_id
_entity_poly.type
_entity_poly.pdbx_seq_one_letter_code
_entity_poly.pdbx_strand_id
1 'polypeptide(L)'
;MRHCKDCEPAQEIHFIAYLSVVLGWIDEPFFDLMEKLFKNLANKIADTITLPFFNTIVFLKLGHYSTEPDDQDTWRTKCFWEEAKRRGIKMKEFHLGPIRNAFVAQYGNKNKDKIIVFDGLPRPGTEESAALKWMDNKGIMKEKFKKEGLPVADGTVVWTCSQALQIFKCLKKPVITKPNLGSRSRHTMIHLNTLEELILGFKKAKKLSPLVIVEEELKGYLFRGTLVGGKLAGVVRRDQPEVRGDGVHTLLELLEEENKRPERKGPIFHQIIVDKETEMELKRENIEMDDIPAAGRVVTFSQKTSRGCGGTTTEVTEITHPENVKMLEHVASFLNDPLIGVDFIIEDITKSWREEQHCGIIECNSLPFIDLHHYPLFGKSKNIAGKLWDLVMPESKI
;
A
#
# COMPACT_ATOMS: atom_id res chain seq x y z
N MET A 1 -20.07 -2.03 14.86
CA MET A 1 -18.78 -1.33 14.66
C MET A 1 -19.02 0.16 14.91
N ARG A 2 -18.25 0.84 15.77
CA ARG A 2 -18.36 2.31 15.86
C ARG A 2 -17.62 2.89 14.67
N HIS A 3 -18.30 3.69 13.87
CA HIS A 3 -17.70 4.38 12.73
C HIS A 3 -16.52 5.25 13.20
N CYS A 4 -15.41 5.22 12.47
CA CYS A 4 -14.23 6.03 12.69
C CYS A 4 -13.80 6.71 11.39
N LYS A 5 -13.78 8.04 11.40
CA LYS A 5 -13.36 8.86 10.27
C LYS A 5 -11.90 8.64 9.87
N ASP A 6 -11.02 8.41 10.84
CA ASP A 6 -9.60 8.10 10.59
C ASP A 6 -9.38 6.74 9.91
N CYS A 7 -10.40 5.89 9.85
CA CYS A 7 -10.37 4.61 9.16
C CYS A 7 -10.94 4.70 7.74
N GLU A 8 -11.61 5.79 7.36
CA GLU A 8 -12.18 5.93 6.02
C GLU A 8 -11.11 5.87 4.91
N PRO A 9 -11.48 5.34 3.72
CA PRO A 9 -12.83 4.93 3.31
C PRO A 9 -13.24 3.53 3.78
N ALA A 10 -12.36 2.76 4.44
CA ALA A 10 -12.65 1.39 4.84
C ALA A 10 -12.47 1.21 6.34
N GLN A 11 -13.56 0.98 7.05
CA GLN A 11 -13.54 0.90 8.50
C GLN A 11 -12.65 -0.24 9.02
N GLU A 12 -12.05 -0.02 10.19
CA GLU A 12 -11.19 -0.97 10.88
C GLU A 12 -11.76 -1.22 12.29
N ILE A 13 -11.75 -2.46 12.75
CA ILE A 13 -12.18 -2.75 14.13
C ILE A 13 -10.97 -2.53 15.04
N HIS A 14 -10.89 -1.36 15.67
CA HIS A 14 -9.71 -0.93 16.43
C HIS A 14 -9.25 -1.94 17.47
N PHE A 15 -10.19 -2.57 18.19
CA PHE A 15 -9.85 -3.60 19.19
C PHE A 15 -9.19 -4.83 18.55
N ILE A 16 -9.69 -5.28 17.40
CA ILE A 16 -9.11 -6.41 16.67
C ILE A 16 -7.75 -6.03 16.10
N ALA A 17 -7.62 -4.84 15.51
CA ALA A 17 -6.34 -4.33 15.02
C ALA A 17 -5.31 -4.28 16.16
N TYR A 18 -5.66 -3.68 17.30
CA TYR A 18 -4.80 -3.61 18.47
C TYR A 18 -4.42 -5.01 18.99
N LEU A 19 -5.42 -5.89 19.14
CA LEU A 19 -5.20 -7.24 19.64
C LEU A 19 -4.36 -8.08 18.66
N SER A 20 -4.49 -7.89 17.35
CA SER A 20 -3.68 -8.60 16.35
C SER A 20 -2.19 -8.30 16.50
N VAL A 21 -1.83 -7.06 16.89
CA VAL A 21 -0.44 -6.71 17.18
C VAL A 21 0.06 -7.43 18.43
N VAL A 22 -0.77 -7.48 19.48
CA VAL A 22 -0.41 -8.12 20.75
C VAL A 22 -0.32 -9.64 20.60
N LEU A 23 -1.31 -10.26 19.95
CA LEU A 23 -1.32 -11.69 19.64
C LEU A 23 -0.15 -12.06 18.74
N GLY A 24 0.22 -11.21 17.78
CA GLY A 24 1.41 -11.41 16.95
C GLY A 24 2.67 -11.71 17.78
N TRP A 25 2.87 -11.05 18.93
CA TRP A 25 4.00 -11.32 19.82
C TRP A 25 3.88 -12.60 20.65
N ILE A 26 2.66 -13.01 20.94
CA ILE A 26 2.37 -14.23 21.72
C ILE A 26 2.46 -15.46 20.82
N ASP A 27 2.01 -15.31 19.58
CA ASP A 27 1.91 -16.36 18.57
C ASP A 27 3.24 -16.52 17.82
N GLU A 28 4.08 -15.47 17.67
CA GLU A 28 5.40 -15.55 16.99
C GLU A 28 6.26 -16.72 17.49
N PRO A 29 6.48 -16.91 18.81
CA PRO A 29 7.30 -18.00 19.33
C PRO A 29 6.70 -19.38 19.04
N PHE A 30 5.38 -19.50 19.06
CA PHE A 30 4.67 -20.74 18.76
C PHE A 30 4.69 -21.04 17.26
N PHE A 31 4.44 -20.06 16.39
CA PHE A 31 4.53 -20.19 14.95
C PHE A 31 5.96 -20.48 14.50
N ASP A 32 6.98 -19.80 15.04
CA ASP A 32 8.38 -20.09 14.72
C ASP A 32 8.81 -21.50 15.16
N LEU A 33 8.27 -21.99 16.29
CA LEU A 33 8.47 -23.36 16.75
C LEU A 33 7.78 -24.36 15.82
N MET A 34 6.50 -24.12 15.48
CA MET A 34 5.72 -24.95 14.57
C MET A 34 6.33 -24.96 13.17
N GLU A 35 6.75 -23.82 12.65
CA GLU A 35 7.41 -23.72 11.35
C GLU A 35 8.74 -24.47 11.34
N LYS A 36 9.54 -24.42 12.42
CA LYS A 36 10.74 -25.27 12.54
C LYS A 36 10.41 -26.76 12.55
N LEU A 37 9.30 -27.15 13.18
CA LEU A 37 8.86 -28.54 13.27
C LEU A 37 8.24 -29.05 11.96
N PHE A 38 7.59 -28.19 11.19
CA PHE A 38 6.79 -28.54 10.00
C PHE A 38 7.34 -27.98 8.67
N LYS A 39 8.52 -27.34 8.68
CA LYS A 39 9.15 -26.68 7.52
C LYS A 39 9.27 -27.57 6.27
N ASN A 40 9.45 -28.87 6.48
CA ASN A 40 9.60 -29.84 5.39
C ASN A 40 8.27 -30.39 4.85
N LEU A 41 7.15 -30.13 5.53
CA LEU A 41 5.84 -30.70 5.21
C LEU A 41 4.92 -29.69 4.52
N ALA A 42 4.93 -28.40 4.89
CA ALA A 42 3.97 -27.42 4.36
C ALA A 42 4.23 -27.01 2.89
N ASN A 43 5.49 -26.79 2.51
CA ASN A 43 5.85 -26.12 1.24
C ASN A 43 5.71 -26.99 -0.02
N LYS A 44 5.68 -28.32 0.12
CA LYS A 44 5.43 -29.26 -1.01
C LYS A 44 3.98 -29.70 -1.12
N ILE A 45 3.17 -29.39 -0.11
CA ILE A 45 1.87 -30.01 0.11
C ILE A 45 0.73 -29.01 -0.10
N ALA A 46 0.98 -27.71 0.03
CA ALA A 46 -0.05 -26.68 -0.07
C ALA A 46 -0.87 -26.78 -1.38
N ASP A 47 -0.27 -26.78 -2.57
CA ASP A 47 -1.04 -26.84 -3.83
C ASP A 47 -1.71 -28.21 -4.05
N THR A 48 -1.01 -29.28 -3.67
CA THR A 48 -1.48 -30.66 -3.82
C THR A 48 -2.64 -30.99 -2.87
N ILE A 49 -2.76 -30.31 -1.72
CA ILE A 49 -3.86 -30.48 -0.77
C ILE A 49 -4.93 -29.43 -0.92
N THR A 50 -4.57 -28.17 -1.15
CA THR A 50 -5.50 -27.04 -1.17
C THR A 50 -6.52 -27.21 -2.29
N LEU A 51 -6.11 -27.61 -3.50
CA LEU A 51 -7.06 -27.80 -4.60
C LEU A 51 -8.03 -28.98 -4.34
N PRO A 52 -7.58 -30.18 -3.91
CA PRO A 52 -8.50 -31.23 -3.45
C PRO A 52 -9.41 -30.80 -2.29
N PHE A 53 -8.89 -30.02 -1.33
CA PHE A 53 -9.69 -29.48 -0.23
C PHE A 53 -10.79 -28.56 -0.76
N PHE A 54 -10.46 -27.58 -1.61
CA PHE A 54 -11.46 -26.70 -2.24
C PHE A 54 -12.49 -27.52 -3.02
N ASN A 55 -12.05 -28.47 -3.85
CA ASN A 55 -12.95 -29.34 -4.60
C ASN A 55 -13.86 -30.17 -3.68
N THR A 56 -13.35 -30.64 -2.54
CA THR A 56 -14.13 -31.38 -1.53
C THR A 56 -15.18 -30.48 -0.87
N ILE A 57 -14.81 -29.26 -0.47
CA ILE A 57 -15.73 -28.29 0.14
C ILE A 57 -16.83 -27.87 -0.85
N VAL A 58 -16.49 -27.68 -2.13
CA VAL A 58 -17.46 -27.42 -3.20
C VAL A 58 -18.36 -28.64 -3.45
N PHE A 59 -17.79 -29.84 -3.48
CA PHE A 59 -18.55 -31.09 -3.64
C PHE A 59 -19.57 -31.29 -2.51
N LEU A 60 -19.19 -30.94 -1.27
CA LEU A 60 -20.06 -30.96 -0.10
C LEU A 60 -21.07 -29.79 -0.05
N LYS A 61 -21.08 -28.90 -1.05
CA LYS A 61 -21.93 -27.69 -1.13
C LYS A 61 -21.73 -26.72 0.04
N LEU A 62 -20.56 -26.76 0.67
CA LEU A 62 -20.18 -25.85 1.76
C LEU A 62 -19.49 -24.58 1.23
N GLY A 63 -18.99 -24.61 -0.01
CA GLY A 63 -18.43 -23.47 -0.73
C GLY A 63 -18.74 -23.55 -2.23
N HIS A 64 -18.29 -22.57 -2.99
CA HIS A 64 -18.46 -22.55 -4.45
C HIS A 64 -17.27 -21.86 -5.15
N TYR A 65 -17.19 -22.03 -6.46
CA TYR A 65 -16.26 -21.28 -7.30
C TYR A 65 -17.00 -20.19 -8.08
N SER A 66 -16.44 -18.98 -8.13
CA SER A 66 -16.76 -17.99 -9.14
C SER A 66 -15.77 -18.09 -10.30
N THR A 67 -16.23 -17.85 -11.53
CA THR A 67 -15.39 -17.85 -12.74
C THR A 67 -15.23 -16.45 -13.34
N GLU A 68 -15.81 -15.44 -12.70
CA GLU A 68 -15.69 -14.04 -13.06
C GLU A 68 -15.55 -13.17 -11.80
N PRO A 69 -14.81 -12.06 -11.86
CA PRO A 69 -14.81 -11.08 -10.77
C PRO A 69 -16.18 -10.43 -10.57
N ASP A 70 -16.49 -10.05 -9.34
CA ASP A 70 -17.71 -9.31 -8.97
C ASP A 70 -17.41 -7.91 -8.42
N ASP A 71 -18.43 -7.20 -7.92
CA ASP A 71 -18.28 -5.83 -7.40
C ASP A 71 -17.54 -5.75 -6.06
N GLN A 72 -17.43 -6.85 -5.33
CA GLN A 72 -16.68 -6.92 -4.07
C GLN A 72 -15.19 -7.16 -4.33
N ASP A 73 -14.83 -7.63 -5.52
CA ASP A 73 -13.44 -7.79 -5.90
C ASP A 73 -12.71 -6.45 -6.02
N THR A 74 -11.49 -6.45 -5.50
CA THR A 74 -10.61 -5.28 -5.59
C THR A 74 -10.20 -5.01 -7.03
N TRP A 75 -9.89 -3.75 -7.36
CA TRP A 75 -9.32 -3.39 -8.67
C TRP A 75 -8.01 -4.13 -8.98
N ARG A 76 -7.24 -4.48 -7.93
CA ARG A 76 -6.08 -5.38 -8.03
C ARG A 76 -6.48 -6.75 -8.59
N THR A 77 -7.50 -7.39 -8.03
CA THR A 77 -8.03 -8.68 -8.52
C THR A 77 -8.53 -8.54 -9.95
N LYS A 78 -9.32 -7.50 -10.24
CA LYS A 78 -9.92 -7.26 -11.56
C LYS A 78 -8.87 -7.11 -12.66
N CYS A 79 -7.87 -6.24 -12.49
CA CYS A 79 -6.82 -6.05 -13.50
C CYS A 79 -5.95 -7.31 -13.69
N PHE A 80 -5.72 -8.08 -12.62
CA PHE A 80 -4.97 -9.34 -12.70
C PHE A 80 -5.74 -10.42 -13.47
N TRP A 81 -7.06 -10.50 -13.24
CA TRP A 81 -7.96 -11.42 -13.93
C TRP A 81 -8.17 -11.04 -15.41
N GLU A 82 -8.28 -9.75 -15.72
CA GLU A 82 -8.38 -9.25 -17.10
C GLU A 82 -7.18 -9.69 -17.94
N GLU A 83 -5.97 -9.55 -17.38
CA GLU A 83 -4.76 -10.03 -18.04
C GLU A 83 -4.74 -11.56 -18.20
N ALA A 84 -5.25 -12.30 -17.21
CA ALA A 84 -5.39 -13.75 -17.31
C ALA A 84 -6.32 -14.15 -18.47
N LYS A 85 -7.49 -13.49 -18.58
CA LYS A 85 -8.42 -13.67 -19.71
C LYS A 85 -7.74 -13.38 -21.05
N ARG A 86 -6.96 -12.28 -21.15
CA ARG A 86 -6.20 -11.90 -22.36
C ARG A 86 -5.22 -12.98 -22.81
N ARG A 87 -4.62 -13.70 -21.86
CA ARG A 87 -3.67 -14.80 -22.09
C ARG A 87 -4.31 -16.17 -22.30
N GLY A 88 -5.63 -16.29 -22.15
CA GLY A 88 -6.33 -17.58 -22.18
C GLY A 88 -6.13 -18.42 -20.91
N ILE A 89 -5.72 -17.81 -19.80
CA ILE A 89 -5.62 -18.46 -18.49
C ILE A 89 -7.02 -18.53 -17.88
N LYS A 90 -7.46 -19.73 -17.51
CA LYS A 90 -8.74 -19.94 -16.83
C LYS A 90 -8.55 -19.71 -15.34
N MET A 91 -9.17 -18.67 -14.81
CA MET A 91 -9.18 -18.39 -13.37
C MET A 91 -10.53 -18.74 -12.75
N LYS A 92 -10.50 -19.13 -11.47
CA LYS A 92 -11.67 -19.25 -10.60
C LYS A 92 -11.33 -18.80 -9.18
N GLU A 93 -12.25 -18.14 -8.50
CA GLU A 93 -12.15 -17.74 -7.09
C GLU A 93 -12.94 -18.74 -6.24
N PHE A 94 -12.36 -19.20 -5.13
CA PHE A 94 -13.00 -20.06 -4.16
C PHE A 94 -13.65 -19.23 -3.04
N HIS A 95 -14.91 -19.52 -2.73
CA HIS A 95 -15.68 -18.87 -1.68
C HIS A 95 -16.09 -19.87 -0.60
N LEU A 96 -15.86 -19.51 0.67
CA LEU A 96 -16.32 -20.25 1.84
C LEU A 96 -16.84 -19.27 2.90
N GLY A 97 -18.15 -19.03 2.90
CA GLY A 97 -18.76 -18.00 3.75
C GLY A 97 -18.15 -16.61 3.45
N PRO A 98 -17.55 -15.91 4.44
CA PRO A 98 -16.90 -14.63 4.23
C PRO A 98 -15.48 -14.73 3.61
N ILE A 99 -14.93 -15.94 3.50
CA ILE A 99 -13.58 -16.17 2.99
C ILE A 99 -13.59 -16.02 1.46
N ARG A 100 -12.72 -15.14 0.96
CA ARG A 100 -12.53 -14.75 -0.44
C ARG A 100 -11.04 -14.58 -0.76
N ASN A 101 -10.70 -14.28 -2.00
CA ASN A 101 -9.35 -14.06 -2.54
C ASN A 101 -8.48 -15.31 -2.71
N ALA A 102 -9.03 -16.51 -2.53
CA ALA A 102 -8.35 -17.75 -2.89
C ALA A 102 -8.61 -18.07 -4.36
N PHE A 103 -7.59 -18.05 -5.20
CA PHE A 103 -7.72 -18.24 -6.65
C PHE A 103 -7.07 -19.53 -7.11
N VAL A 104 -7.65 -20.12 -8.15
CA VAL A 104 -7.05 -21.20 -8.93
C VAL A 104 -6.91 -20.72 -10.36
N ALA A 105 -5.71 -20.80 -10.92
CA ALA A 105 -5.45 -20.47 -12.32
C ALA A 105 -4.91 -21.68 -13.08
N GLN A 106 -5.44 -21.91 -14.28
CA GLN A 106 -5.11 -23.04 -15.13
C GLN A 106 -4.78 -22.57 -16.54
N TYR A 107 -3.68 -23.08 -17.09
CA TYR A 107 -3.26 -22.84 -18.47
C TYR A 107 -2.70 -24.12 -19.09
N GLY A 108 -3.04 -24.38 -20.36
CA GLY A 108 -2.62 -25.58 -21.09
C GLY A 108 -3.78 -26.40 -21.69
N ASN A 109 -3.42 -27.57 -22.24
CA ASN A 109 -4.34 -28.59 -22.74
C ASN A 109 -4.12 -29.89 -21.96
N LYS A 110 -5.19 -30.70 -21.78
CA LYS A 110 -5.37 -31.95 -21.00
C LYS A 110 -4.17 -32.81 -20.57
N ASN A 111 -3.02 -32.78 -21.27
CA ASN A 111 -1.80 -33.52 -20.94
C ASN A 111 -0.62 -32.65 -20.39
N LYS A 112 -0.76 -31.31 -20.34
CA LYS A 112 0.25 -30.35 -19.81
C LYS A 112 -0.41 -29.16 -19.10
N ASP A 113 -1.55 -29.39 -18.44
CA ASP A 113 -2.20 -28.32 -17.68
C ASP A 113 -1.33 -27.92 -16.49
N LYS A 114 -0.88 -26.66 -16.48
CA LYS A 114 -0.30 -26.06 -15.29
C LYS A 114 -1.41 -25.43 -14.48
N ILE A 115 -1.49 -25.80 -13.22
CA ILE A 115 -2.42 -25.27 -12.26
C ILE A 115 -1.63 -24.64 -11.13
N ILE A 116 -2.00 -23.41 -10.75
CA ILE A 116 -1.48 -22.75 -9.55
C ILE A 116 -2.65 -22.35 -8.66
N VAL A 117 -2.44 -22.41 -7.36
CA VAL A 117 -3.35 -21.92 -6.33
C VAL A 117 -2.66 -20.79 -5.59
N PHE A 118 -3.37 -19.69 -5.32
CA PHE A 118 -2.77 -18.54 -4.64
C PHE A 118 -3.82 -17.70 -3.92
N ASP A 119 -3.39 -16.94 -2.91
CA ASP A 119 -4.20 -15.92 -2.23
C ASP A 119 -3.79 -14.52 -2.71
N GLY A 120 -4.76 -13.74 -3.18
CA GLY A 120 -4.55 -12.39 -3.69
C GLY A 120 -3.75 -12.34 -5.00
N LEU A 121 -2.42 -12.36 -4.90
CA LEU A 121 -1.49 -12.34 -6.04
C LEU A 121 -0.47 -13.49 -5.92
N PRO A 122 -0.16 -14.21 -7.00
CA PRO A 122 0.69 -15.39 -6.95
C PRO A 122 2.17 -15.03 -6.80
N ARG A 123 2.92 -15.92 -6.15
CA ARG A 123 4.39 -15.90 -6.08
C ARG A 123 4.95 -17.10 -6.84
N PRO A 124 6.01 -16.95 -7.66
CA PRO A 124 6.70 -18.09 -8.25
C PRO A 124 7.42 -18.93 -7.18
N GLY A 125 7.46 -20.25 -7.37
CA GLY A 125 8.22 -21.17 -6.53
C GLY A 125 7.45 -21.70 -5.32
N THR A 126 8.09 -22.60 -4.57
CA THR A 126 7.50 -23.28 -3.40
C THR A 126 7.98 -22.72 -2.07
N GLU A 127 8.99 -21.85 -2.08
CA GLU A 127 9.57 -21.27 -0.87
C GLU A 127 9.23 -19.78 -0.79
N GLU A 128 8.55 -19.42 0.29
CA GLU A 128 8.24 -18.03 0.62
C GLU A 128 9.50 -17.30 1.13
N SER A 129 9.61 -16.00 0.81
CA SER A 129 10.67 -15.18 1.35
C SER A 129 10.56 -15.06 2.88
N ALA A 130 11.68 -15.21 3.59
CA ALA A 130 11.76 -14.92 5.02
C ALA A 130 11.38 -13.45 5.35
N ALA A 131 11.41 -12.55 4.35
CA ALA A 131 10.99 -11.17 4.52
C ALA A 131 9.48 -11.00 4.70
N LEU A 132 8.65 -11.94 4.22
CA LEU A 132 7.18 -11.86 4.34
C LEU A 132 6.71 -11.72 5.79
N LYS A 133 7.45 -12.31 6.74
CA LYS A 133 7.12 -12.25 8.17
C LYS A 133 7.23 -10.86 8.77
N TRP A 134 8.04 -9.97 8.18
CA TRP A 134 8.39 -8.70 8.83
C TRP A 134 8.37 -7.49 7.90
N MET A 135 8.33 -7.62 6.57
CA MET A 135 8.48 -6.47 5.67
C MET A 135 7.35 -5.44 5.79
N ASP A 136 6.15 -5.90 6.15
CA ASP A 136 4.98 -5.04 6.40
C ASP A 136 5.01 -4.41 7.81
N ASN A 137 5.92 -4.88 8.70
CA ASN A 137 6.18 -4.29 10.01
C ASN A 137 7.15 -3.12 9.87
N LYS A 138 6.59 -1.91 9.90
CA LYS A 138 7.31 -0.64 9.68
C LYS A 138 8.50 -0.45 10.63
N GLY A 139 8.39 -0.89 11.89
CA GLY A 139 9.47 -0.81 12.86
C GLY A 139 10.65 -1.71 12.51
N ILE A 140 10.39 -3.00 12.30
CA ILE A 140 11.43 -3.99 11.94
C ILE A 140 12.07 -3.64 10.59
N MET A 141 11.25 -3.26 9.61
CA MET A 141 11.70 -2.83 8.29
C MET A 141 12.65 -1.64 8.41
N LYS A 142 12.27 -0.58 9.13
CA LYS A 142 13.12 0.60 9.32
C LYS A 142 14.48 0.21 9.90
N GLU A 143 14.53 -0.59 10.95
CA GLU A 143 15.79 -0.98 11.58
C GLU A 143 16.70 -1.75 10.63
N LYS A 144 16.13 -2.68 9.85
CA LYS A 144 16.89 -3.46 8.86
C LYS A 144 17.38 -2.59 7.72
N PHE A 145 16.53 -1.70 7.20
CA PHE A 145 16.85 -0.83 6.07
C PHE A 145 17.92 0.21 6.46
N LYS A 146 17.84 0.76 7.67
CA LYS A 146 18.88 1.65 8.20
C LYS A 146 20.24 0.94 8.30
N LYS A 147 20.27 -0.33 8.71
CA LYS A 147 21.50 -1.16 8.75
C LYS A 147 22.06 -1.47 7.36
N GLU A 148 21.17 -1.61 6.37
CA GLU A 148 21.52 -1.84 4.96
C GLU A 148 21.95 -0.55 4.23
N GLY A 149 21.85 0.62 4.89
CA GLY A 149 22.18 1.92 4.29
C GLY A 149 21.10 2.45 3.33
N LEU A 150 19.88 1.90 3.39
CA LEU A 150 18.73 2.39 2.66
C LEU A 150 18.13 3.63 3.35
N PRO A 151 17.65 4.64 2.58
CA PRO A 151 17.14 5.87 3.16
C PRO A 151 15.80 5.61 3.87
N VAL A 152 15.72 5.99 5.14
CA VAL A 152 14.51 5.93 5.97
C VAL A 152 14.48 7.16 6.88
N ALA A 153 13.29 7.59 7.29
CA ALA A 153 13.15 8.72 8.20
C ALA A 153 13.85 8.45 9.55
N ASP A 154 14.53 9.46 10.09
CA ASP A 154 15.08 9.37 11.44
C ASP A 154 13.97 9.33 12.48
N GLY A 155 14.12 8.48 13.49
CA GLY A 155 13.06 8.18 14.44
C GLY A 155 13.02 6.71 14.81
N THR A 156 12.08 6.34 15.67
CA THR A 156 11.99 4.97 16.18
C THR A 156 10.58 4.64 16.69
N VAL A 157 10.39 3.38 17.07
CA VAL A 157 9.17 2.86 17.66
C VAL A 157 9.18 3.12 19.17
N VAL A 158 8.06 3.59 19.70
CA VAL A 158 7.88 3.90 21.12
C VAL A 158 6.64 3.23 21.70
N TRP A 159 6.75 2.87 22.98
CA TRP A 159 5.64 2.28 23.73
C TRP A 159 4.89 3.32 24.57
N THR A 160 5.59 4.32 25.09
CA THR A 160 5.00 5.30 26.02
C THR A 160 5.05 6.71 25.46
N CYS A 161 4.13 7.56 25.93
CA CYS A 161 4.16 8.98 25.61
C CYS A 161 5.47 9.63 26.12
N SER A 162 6.00 9.18 27.26
CA SER A 162 7.29 9.65 27.79
C SER A 162 8.45 9.41 26.81
N GLN A 163 8.53 8.20 26.24
CA GLN A 163 9.51 7.88 25.19
C GLN A 163 9.28 8.73 23.94
N ALA A 164 8.03 8.93 23.51
CA ALA A 164 7.70 9.80 22.38
C ALA A 164 8.24 11.23 22.59
N LEU A 165 8.03 11.80 23.78
CA LEU A 165 8.50 13.13 24.16
C LEU A 165 10.03 13.22 24.17
N GLN A 166 10.73 12.16 24.62
CA GLN A 166 12.19 12.11 24.61
C GLN A 166 12.74 12.15 23.19
N ILE A 167 12.19 11.31 22.29
CA ILE A 167 12.63 11.24 20.90
C ILE A 167 12.29 12.52 20.15
N PHE A 168 11.10 13.08 20.34
CA PHE A 168 10.69 14.33 19.70
C PHE A 168 11.66 15.50 19.95
N LYS A 169 12.28 15.56 21.14
CA LYS A 169 13.28 16.59 21.43
C LYS A 169 14.53 16.48 20.55
N CYS A 170 14.88 15.27 20.13
CA CYS A 170 16.09 14.98 19.34
C CYS A 170 15.86 15.05 17.82
N LEU A 171 14.62 14.85 17.35
CA LEU A 171 14.29 14.85 15.92
C LEU A 171 14.20 16.27 15.36
N LYS A 172 14.50 16.43 14.07
CA LYS A 172 14.14 17.64 13.32
C LYS A 172 12.63 17.71 13.11
N LYS A 173 12.11 18.93 13.07
CA LYS A 173 10.67 19.21 12.94
C LYS A 173 10.38 19.62 11.49
N PRO A 174 9.17 19.32 10.98
CA PRO A 174 8.07 18.63 11.66
C PRO A 174 8.33 17.13 11.85
N VAL A 175 7.62 16.52 12.81
CA VAL A 175 7.62 15.07 13.03
C VAL A 175 6.25 14.48 12.67
N ILE A 176 6.19 13.17 12.54
CA ILE A 176 4.94 12.42 12.37
C ILE A 176 4.75 11.37 13.47
N THR A 177 3.51 10.96 13.65
CA THR A 177 3.15 9.77 14.45
C THR A 177 2.29 8.83 13.62
N LYS A 178 2.58 7.53 13.67
CA LYS A 178 1.77 6.50 13.00
C LYS A 178 1.76 5.19 13.78
N PRO A 179 0.69 4.36 13.67
CA PRO A 179 0.70 3.00 14.21
C PRO A 179 1.85 2.17 13.62
N ASN A 180 2.48 1.30 14.42
CA ASN A 180 3.57 0.44 13.93
C ASN A 180 3.11 -0.57 12.86
N LEU A 181 1.88 -1.05 13.00
CA LEU A 181 1.20 -1.90 12.03
C LEU A 181 -0.08 -1.21 11.58
N GLY A 182 -0.40 -1.37 10.30
CA GLY A 182 -1.56 -0.73 9.67
C GLY A 182 -1.24 -0.21 8.27
N SER A 183 -2.26 0.27 7.58
CA SER A 183 -2.17 0.74 6.19
C SER A 183 -3.05 1.98 5.99
N ARG A 184 -3.01 2.57 4.78
CA ARG A 184 -3.93 3.64 4.33
C ARG A 184 -3.85 4.92 5.18
N SER A 185 -2.70 5.21 5.77
CA SER A 185 -2.47 6.38 6.63
C SER A 185 -3.44 6.47 7.82
N ARG A 186 -4.09 5.35 8.20
CA ARG A 186 -5.04 5.34 9.31
C ARG A 186 -4.37 5.75 10.60
N HIS A 187 -5.01 6.66 11.34
CA HIS A 187 -4.51 7.16 12.61
C HIS A 187 -3.09 7.74 12.57
N THR A 188 -2.64 8.15 11.38
CA THR A 188 -1.40 8.90 11.20
C THR A 188 -1.70 10.38 11.44
N MET A 189 -0.73 11.09 12.02
CA MET A 189 -0.76 12.55 12.14
C MET A 189 0.61 13.09 11.72
N ILE A 190 0.61 14.03 10.79
CA ILE A 190 1.80 14.68 10.22
C ILE A 190 1.87 16.15 10.66
N HIS A 191 2.92 16.87 10.27
CA HIS A 191 3.11 18.30 10.58
C HIS A 191 3.20 18.64 12.07
N LEU A 192 3.71 17.72 12.89
CA LEU A 192 3.79 17.89 14.34
C LEU A 192 5.02 18.73 14.69
N ASN A 193 4.80 19.98 15.09
CA ASN A 193 5.85 20.93 15.45
C ASN A 193 5.95 21.16 16.95
N THR A 194 4.89 20.84 17.69
CA THR A 194 4.75 21.09 19.13
C THR A 194 4.57 19.79 19.94
N LEU A 195 4.80 19.86 21.25
CA LEU A 195 4.62 18.72 22.15
C LEU A 195 3.14 18.35 22.29
N GLU A 196 2.25 19.34 22.25
CA GLU A 196 0.81 19.19 22.33
C GLU A 196 0.28 18.38 21.13
N GLU A 197 0.72 18.75 19.92
CA GLU A 197 0.44 18.02 18.68
C GLU A 197 0.99 16.59 18.74
N LEU A 198 2.22 16.39 19.22
CA LEU A 198 2.80 15.06 19.41
C LEU A 198 1.95 14.18 20.33
N ILE A 199 1.50 14.71 21.48
CA ILE A 199 0.69 13.96 22.43
C ILE A 199 -0.65 13.55 21.80
N LEU A 200 -1.25 14.45 21.01
CA LEU A 200 -2.49 14.16 20.28
C LEU A 200 -2.27 13.05 19.25
N GLY A 201 -1.23 13.18 18.42
CA GLY A 201 -0.85 12.19 17.41
C GLY A 201 -0.53 10.83 18.01
N PHE A 202 0.24 10.79 19.10
CA PHE A 202 0.55 9.57 19.83
C PHE A 202 -0.71 8.86 20.33
N LYS A 203 -1.64 9.59 20.98
CA LYS A 203 -2.92 9.04 21.45
C LYS A 203 -3.78 8.53 20.29
N LYS A 204 -3.76 9.22 19.15
CA LYS A 204 -4.48 8.82 17.93
C LYS A 204 -3.94 7.49 17.40
N ALA A 205 -2.63 7.37 17.21
CA ALA A 205 -1.98 6.14 16.74
C ALA A 205 -2.19 4.96 17.70
N LYS A 206 -2.16 5.21 19.02
CA LYS A 206 -2.33 4.18 20.06
C LYS A 206 -3.66 3.43 20.01
N LYS A 207 -4.68 4.02 19.39
CA LYS A 207 -5.99 3.36 19.20
C LYS A 207 -5.92 2.12 18.32
N LEU A 208 -4.96 2.06 17.38
CA LEU A 208 -4.80 0.93 16.46
C LEU A 208 -3.64 0.02 16.82
N SER A 209 -2.62 0.52 17.51
CA SER A 209 -1.44 -0.27 17.82
C SER A 209 -0.87 0.05 19.21
N PRO A 210 -0.43 -0.96 19.98
CA PRO A 210 0.37 -0.77 21.19
C PRO A 210 1.76 -0.18 20.92
N LEU A 211 2.21 -0.10 19.66
CA LEU A 211 3.48 0.53 19.29
C LEU A 211 3.21 1.70 18.35
N VAL A 212 3.85 2.84 18.63
CA VAL A 212 3.71 4.06 17.82
C VAL A 212 5.07 4.40 17.25
N ILE A 213 5.14 4.70 15.96
CA ILE A 213 6.33 5.24 15.32
C ILE A 213 6.31 6.75 15.48
N VAL A 214 7.44 7.30 15.93
CA VAL A 214 7.71 8.74 16.00
C VAL A 214 8.95 9.00 15.15
N GLU A 215 8.81 9.76 14.06
CA GLU A 215 9.87 9.99 13.09
C GLU A 215 9.79 11.37 12.46
N GLU A 216 10.92 11.86 11.94
CA GLU A 216 10.97 13.08 11.14
C GLU A 216 10.02 12.97 9.94
N GLU A 217 9.35 14.06 9.61
CA GLU A 217 8.55 14.12 8.41
C GLU A 217 9.46 14.18 7.18
N LEU A 218 9.23 13.27 6.24
CA LEU A 218 9.90 13.30 4.94
C LEU A 218 9.29 14.39 4.06
N LYS A 219 10.10 15.01 3.21
CA LYS A 219 9.68 16.10 2.33
C LYS A 219 9.51 15.60 0.89
N GLY A 220 8.38 15.96 0.29
CA GLY A 220 8.12 15.71 -1.13
C GLY A 220 6.82 14.95 -1.39
N TYR A 221 6.74 14.35 -2.57
CA TYR A 221 5.58 13.59 -3.00
C TYR A 221 5.69 12.12 -2.56
N LEU A 222 4.55 11.48 -2.34
CA LEU A 222 4.46 10.05 -2.07
C LEU A 222 4.51 9.27 -3.39
N PHE A 223 5.41 8.30 -3.47
CA PHE A 223 5.51 7.39 -4.62
C PHE A 223 5.34 5.94 -4.19
N ARG A 224 4.80 5.12 -5.08
CA ARG A 224 4.82 3.66 -4.98
C ARG A 224 5.60 3.05 -6.13
N GLY A 225 6.79 2.54 -5.82
CA GLY A 225 7.51 1.61 -6.68
C GLY A 225 6.90 0.22 -6.58
N THR A 226 6.79 -0.50 -7.69
CA THR A 226 6.39 -1.91 -7.68
C THR A 226 7.44 -2.73 -8.40
N LEU A 227 7.93 -3.75 -7.71
CA LEU A 227 9.01 -4.62 -8.16
C LEU A 227 8.42 -6.00 -8.45
N VAL A 228 8.74 -6.55 -9.61
CA VAL A 228 8.34 -7.89 -10.03
C VAL A 228 9.59 -8.65 -10.45
N GLY A 229 9.85 -9.80 -9.84
CA GLY A 229 11.05 -10.60 -10.12
C GLY A 229 12.36 -9.85 -9.86
N GLY A 230 12.41 -9.02 -8.81
CA GLY A 230 13.58 -8.20 -8.48
C GLY A 230 13.81 -6.98 -9.37
N LYS A 231 12.91 -6.69 -10.32
CA LYS A 231 13.04 -5.58 -11.27
C LYS A 231 11.92 -4.57 -11.16
N LEU A 232 12.25 -3.31 -11.41
CA LEU A 232 11.26 -2.23 -11.38
C LEU A 232 10.22 -2.42 -12.49
N ALA A 233 8.98 -2.61 -12.08
CA ALA A 233 7.85 -2.82 -12.97
C ALA A 233 7.09 -1.51 -13.23
N GLY A 234 6.98 -0.64 -12.24
CA GLY A 234 6.43 0.71 -12.37
C GLY A 234 6.64 1.60 -11.13
N VAL A 235 6.49 2.92 -11.29
CA VAL A 235 6.55 3.94 -10.24
C VAL A 235 5.42 4.93 -10.42
N VAL A 236 4.48 4.95 -9.48
CA VAL A 236 3.34 5.84 -9.50
C VAL A 236 3.44 6.88 -8.38
N ARG A 237 3.31 8.16 -8.71
CA ARG A 237 3.12 9.25 -7.74
C ARG A 237 1.69 9.23 -7.24
N ARG A 238 1.49 9.43 -5.94
CA ARG A 238 0.21 9.42 -5.26
C ARG A 238 -0.02 10.78 -4.64
N ASP A 239 -0.89 11.55 -5.26
CA ASP A 239 -1.16 12.93 -4.87
C ASP A 239 -2.35 12.97 -3.90
N GLN A 240 -2.32 13.94 -2.99
CA GLN A 240 -3.47 14.26 -2.15
C GLN A 240 -4.62 14.80 -3.03
N PRO A 241 -5.85 14.87 -2.51
CA PRO A 241 -6.89 15.66 -3.17
C PRO A 241 -6.39 17.10 -3.20
N GLU A 242 -6.10 17.62 -4.38
CA GLU A 242 -5.44 18.92 -4.54
C GLU A 242 -6.00 19.68 -5.74
N VAL A 243 -5.84 21.00 -5.71
CA VAL A 243 -5.98 21.88 -6.87
C VAL A 243 -4.78 22.80 -6.98
N ARG A 244 -4.54 23.30 -8.20
CA ARG A 244 -3.46 24.25 -8.47
C ARG A 244 -4.06 25.61 -8.75
N GLY A 245 -3.64 26.61 -7.98
CA GLY A 245 -3.98 28.01 -8.20
C GLY A 245 -3.57 28.49 -9.58
N ASP A 246 -4.42 29.31 -10.18
CA ASP A 246 -4.15 30.01 -11.44
C ASP A 246 -4.03 31.53 -11.25
N GLY A 247 -4.20 32.02 -10.01
CA GLY A 247 -4.17 33.44 -9.66
C GLY A 247 -5.41 34.21 -10.10
N VAL A 248 -6.47 33.54 -10.56
CA VAL A 248 -7.70 34.17 -11.08
C VAL A 248 -8.95 33.65 -10.36
N HIS A 249 -9.08 32.34 -10.21
CA HIS A 249 -10.27 31.71 -9.63
C HIS A 249 -10.11 31.44 -8.14
N THR A 250 -11.22 31.46 -7.42
CA THR A 250 -11.29 31.08 -6.00
C THR A 250 -10.99 29.60 -5.82
N LEU A 251 -10.56 29.21 -4.61
CA LEU A 251 -10.31 27.81 -4.28
C LEU A 251 -11.56 26.94 -4.50
N LEU A 252 -12.75 27.46 -4.21
CA LEU A 252 -14.03 26.80 -4.47
C LEU A 252 -14.27 26.55 -5.96
N GLU A 253 -14.07 27.56 -6.81
CA GLU A 253 -14.23 27.41 -8.27
C GLU A 253 -13.24 26.40 -8.85
N LEU A 254 -11.98 26.42 -8.40
CA LEU A 254 -10.96 25.45 -8.79
C LEU A 254 -11.34 24.02 -8.36
N LEU A 255 -11.88 23.86 -7.15
CA LEU A 255 -12.38 22.58 -6.64
C LEU A 255 -13.55 22.06 -7.47
N GLU A 256 -14.53 22.92 -7.76
CA GLU A 256 -15.68 22.56 -8.58
C GLU A 256 -15.27 22.13 -9.98
N GLU A 257 -14.33 22.85 -10.60
CA GLU A 257 -13.79 22.49 -11.91
C GLU A 257 -13.04 21.16 -11.88
N GLU A 258 -12.19 20.95 -10.88
CA GLU A 258 -11.48 19.68 -10.69
C GLU A 258 -12.45 18.51 -10.51
N ASN A 259 -13.55 18.71 -9.78
CA ASN A 259 -14.61 17.71 -9.56
C ASN A 259 -15.49 17.42 -10.80
N LYS A 260 -15.43 18.26 -11.85
CA LYS A 260 -16.14 18.00 -13.12
C LYS A 260 -15.43 16.97 -14.01
N ARG A 261 -14.17 16.62 -13.71
CA ARG A 261 -13.42 15.59 -14.44
C ARG A 261 -14.25 14.30 -14.58
N PRO A 262 -14.44 13.77 -15.80
CA PRO A 262 -15.20 12.54 -16.01
C PRO A 262 -14.72 11.36 -15.17
N GLU A 263 -13.40 11.26 -14.94
CA GLU A 263 -12.75 10.18 -14.20
C GLU A 263 -13.14 10.15 -12.72
N ARG A 264 -13.55 11.30 -12.15
CA ARG A 264 -13.97 11.43 -10.75
C ARG A 264 -15.39 10.96 -10.47
N LYS A 265 -16.14 10.58 -11.52
CA LYS A 265 -17.47 9.96 -11.39
C LYS A 265 -17.42 8.50 -10.92
N GLY A 266 -16.22 8.00 -10.62
CA GLY A 266 -16.00 6.61 -10.25
C GLY A 266 -15.87 5.69 -11.46
N PRO A 267 -15.53 4.42 -11.22
CA PRO A 267 -15.40 3.80 -9.90
C PRO A 267 -13.96 3.82 -9.34
N ILE A 268 -12.97 4.36 -10.08
CA ILE A 268 -11.56 4.39 -9.65
C ILE A 268 -11.27 5.66 -8.85
N PHE A 269 -11.50 6.83 -9.44
CA PHE A 269 -11.29 8.13 -8.79
C PHE A 269 -12.64 8.69 -8.36
N HIS A 270 -12.63 9.39 -7.23
CA HIS A 270 -13.83 9.97 -6.64
C HIS A 270 -13.69 11.49 -6.58
N GLN A 271 -14.82 12.17 -6.41
CA GLN A 271 -14.84 13.59 -6.17
C GLN A 271 -14.16 13.92 -4.82
N ILE A 272 -13.53 15.08 -4.78
CA ILE A 272 -13.04 15.70 -3.56
C ILE A 272 -14.26 16.21 -2.80
N ILE A 273 -14.48 15.69 -1.60
CA ILE A 273 -15.60 16.08 -0.73
C ILE A 273 -15.05 17.00 0.35
N VAL A 274 -15.68 18.16 0.50
CA VAL A 274 -15.36 19.11 1.57
C VAL A 274 -16.01 18.64 2.86
N ASP A 275 -15.20 18.35 3.86
CA ASP A 275 -15.67 17.96 5.17
C ASP A 275 -14.80 18.56 6.29
N LYS A 276 -15.02 18.15 7.55
CA LYS A 276 -14.24 18.64 8.70
C LYS A 276 -12.72 18.38 8.59
N GLU A 277 -12.29 17.33 7.90
CA GLU A 277 -10.86 17.05 7.67
C GLU A 277 -10.30 18.04 6.65
N THR A 278 -11.09 18.38 5.63
CA THR A 278 -10.77 19.47 4.70
C THR A 278 -10.64 20.81 5.40
N GLU A 279 -11.59 21.19 6.26
CA GLU A 279 -11.52 22.45 7.01
C GLU A 279 -10.25 22.53 7.88
N MET A 280 -9.85 21.42 8.51
CA MET A 280 -8.61 21.35 9.29
C MET A 280 -7.37 21.53 8.41
N GLU A 281 -7.38 20.94 7.21
CA GLU A 281 -6.27 21.01 6.27
C GLU A 281 -6.12 22.41 5.68
N LEU A 282 -7.21 23.03 5.23
CA LEU A 282 -7.20 24.40 4.72
C LEU A 282 -6.77 25.41 5.78
N LYS A 283 -7.23 25.23 7.03
CA LYS A 283 -6.78 26.04 8.17
C LYS A 283 -5.27 25.89 8.42
N ARG A 284 -4.72 24.67 8.29
CA ARG A 284 -3.28 24.42 8.41
C ARG A 284 -2.50 25.15 7.32
N GLU A 285 -3.02 25.16 6.10
CA GLU A 285 -2.45 25.86 4.96
C GLU A 285 -2.71 27.38 4.97
N ASN A 286 -3.44 27.88 5.97
CA ASN A 286 -3.85 29.27 6.12
C ASN A 286 -4.48 29.82 4.82
N ILE A 287 -5.49 29.11 4.33
CA ILE A 287 -6.27 29.47 3.15
C ILE A 287 -7.76 29.15 3.37
N GLU A 288 -8.63 29.99 2.84
CA GLU A 288 -10.09 29.83 2.88
C GLU A 288 -10.65 29.51 1.48
N MET A 289 -11.91 29.07 1.39
CA MET A 289 -12.50 28.62 0.12
C MET A 289 -12.73 29.74 -0.89
N ASP A 290 -12.86 30.97 -0.41
CA ASP A 290 -13.03 32.20 -1.18
C ASP A 290 -11.71 32.90 -1.54
N ASP A 291 -10.58 32.41 -1.01
CA ASP A 291 -9.26 32.90 -1.42
C ASP A 291 -8.95 32.53 -2.87
N ILE A 292 -8.20 33.39 -3.56
CA ILE A 292 -7.65 33.13 -4.89
C ILE A 292 -6.19 32.66 -4.72
N PRO A 293 -5.89 31.36 -4.89
CA PRO A 293 -4.53 30.86 -4.71
C PRO A 293 -3.63 31.36 -5.85
N ALA A 294 -2.42 31.83 -5.49
CA ALA A 294 -1.44 32.30 -6.46
C ALA A 294 -1.14 31.25 -7.55
N ALA A 295 -0.85 31.72 -8.77
CA ALA A 295 -0.54 30.85 -9.89
C ALA A 295 0.56 29.84 -9.55
N GLY A 296 0.27 28.55 -9.71
CA GLY A 296 1.19 27.45 -9.40
C GLY A 296 1.17 26.96 -7.96
N ARG A 297 0.53 27.67 -7.00
CA ARG A 297 0.36 27.19 -5.62
C ARG A 297 -0.53 25.95 -5.62
N VAL A 298 -0.04 24.86 -5.04
CA VAL A 298 -0.86 23.66 -4.78
C VAL A 298 -1.55 23.84 -3.43
N VAL A 299 -2.85 23.55 -3.39
CA VAL A 299 -3.67 23.56 -2.17
C VAL A 299 -4.30 22.18 -2.02
N THR A 300 -4.21 21.60 -0.83
CA THR A 300 -4.65 20.22 -0.56
C THR A 300 -5.88 20.20 0.34
N PHE A 301 -6.74 19.20 0.17
CA PHE A 301 -8.01 19.08 0.91
C PHE A 301 -8.00 17.92 1.93
N SER A 302 -6.92 17.14 1.99
CA SER A 302 -6.70 16.08 2.97
C SER A 302 -5.24 15.67 3.01
N GLN A 303 -4.77 15.22 4.17
CA GLN A 303 -3.44 14.63 4.33
C GLN A 303 -3.32 13.24 3.67
N LYS A 304 -4.45 12.58 3.37
CA LYS A 304 -4.49 11.23 2.80
C LYS A 304 -4.36 11.27 1.28
N THR A 305 -3.68 10.28 0.70
CA THR A 305 -3.49 10.11 -0.76
C THR A 305 -4.41 9.03 -1.35
N SER A 306 -5.59 8.84 -0.77
CA SER A 306 -6.53 7.79 -1.19
C SER A 306 -7.41 8.27 -2.34
N ARG A 307 -7.60 7.42 -3.37
CA ARG A 307 -8.55 7.71 -4.46
C ARG A 307 -9.98 7.94 -3.98
N GLY A 308 -10.35 7.31 -2.85
CA GLY A 308 -11.69 7.43 -2.25
C GLY A 308 -11.96 8.79 -1.60
N CYS A 309 -10.93 9.55 -1.22
CA CYS A 309 -11.09 10.93 -0.74
C CYS A 309 -10.78 11.98 -1.82
N GLY A 310 -10.65 11.56 -3.08
CA GLY A 310 -10.34 12.43 -4.20
C GLY A 310 -8.85 12.58 -4.52
N GLY A 311 -7.98 11.80 -3.88
CA GLY A 311 -6.57 11.72 -4.24
C GLY A 311 -6.37 11.14 -5.64
N THR A 312 -5.26 11.51 -6.29
CA THR A 312 -4.99 11.11 -7.67
C THR A 312 -3.69 10.30 -7.78
N THR A 313 -3.46 9.70 -8.94
CA THR A 313 -2.23 8.96 -9.20
C THR A 313 -1.67 9.30 -10.57
N THR A 314 -0.36 9.55 -10.62
CA THR A 314 0.37 9.87 -11.85
C THR A 314 1.44 8.83 -12.09
N GLU A 315 1.41 8.16 -13.23
CA GLU A 315 2.41 7.16 -13.58
C GLU A 315 3.69 7.83 -14.14
N VAL A 316 4.82 7.61 -13.45
CA VAL A 316 6.09 8.36 -13.62
C VAL A 316 7.33 7.47 -13.82
N THR A 317 7.15 6.19 -14.16
CA THR A 317 8.27 5.25 -14.35
C THR A 317 9.33 5.78 -15.31
N GLU A 318 8.92 6.34 -16.45
CA GLU A 318 9.83 6.76 -17.52
C GLU A 318 10.73 7.95 -17.12
N ILE A 319 10.27 8.77 -16.17
CA ILE A 319 11.03 9.94 -15.70
C ILE A 319 11.78 9.65 -14.40
N THR A 320 11.67 8.44 -13.86
CA THR A 320 12.30 8.08 -12.59
C THR A 320 13.81 8.02 -12.75
N HIS A 321 14.52 8.76 -11.89
CA HIS A 321 15.98 8.81 -11.93
C HIS A 321 16.61 7.42 -11.74
N PRO A 322 17.66 7.05 -12.51
CA PRO A 322 18.29 5.72 -12.43
C PRO A 322 18.80 5.33 -11.03
N GLU A 323 19.28 6.26 -10.21
CA GLU A 323 19.69 5.95 -8.83
C GLU A 323 18.51 5.56 -7.93
N ASN A 324 17.31 6.10 -8.20
CA ASN A 324 16.09 5.72 -7.49
C ASN A 324 15.65 4.31 -7.90
N VAL A 325 15.77 3.99 -9.20
CA VAL A 325 15.55 2.62 -9.71
C VAL A 325 16.50 1.64 -9.02
N LYS A 326 17.80 1.94 -8.95
CA LYS A 326 18.79 1.07 -8.28
C LYS A 326 18.48 0.87 -6.80
N MET A 327 18.07 1.92 -6.08
CA MET A 327 17.62 1.80 -4.70
C MET A 327 16.42 0.84 -4.58
N LEU A 328 15.40 0.99 -5.44
CA LEU A 328 14.21 0.13 -5.41
C LEU A 328 14.54 -1.33 -5.76
N GLU A 329 15.44 -1.56 -6.72
CA GLU A 329 15.90 -2.92 -7.06
C GLU A 329 16.79 -3.51 -5.95
N HIS A 330 17.59 -2.72 -5.25
CA HIS A 330 18.34 -3.15 -4.05
C HIS A 330 17.38 -3.56 -2.94
N VAL A 331 16.31 -2.79 -2.69
CA VAL A 331 15.25 -3.18 -1.75
C VAL A 331 14.66 -4.54 -2.12
N ALA A 332 14.33 -4.77 -3.40
CA ALA A 332 13.81 -6.07 -3.82
C ALA A 332 14.82 -7.20 -3.66
N SER A 333 16.10 -6.96 -3.97
CA SER A 333 17.15 -7.94 -3.75
C SER A 333 17.34 -8.27 -2.27
N PHE A 334 17.26 -7.28 -1.38
CA PHE A 334 17.41 -7.45 0.06
C PHE A 334 16.25 -8.22 0.67
N LEU A 335 15.02 -7.93 0.23
CA LEU A 335 13.82 -8.63 0.65
C LEU A 335 13.70 -10.02 0.03
N ASN A 336 14.32 -10.25 -1.13
CA ASN A 336 14.29 -11.50 -1.88
C ASN A 336 12.85 -12.06 -2.04
N ASP A 337 11.87 -11.18 -2.28
CA ASP A 337 10.49 -11.55 -2.58
C ASP A 337 10.16 -11.18 -4.05
N PRO A 338 9.46 -12.06 -4.78
CA PRO A 338 9.17 -11.84 -6.20
C PRO A 338 8.19 -10.69 -6.48
N LEU A 339 7.43 -10.20 -5.49
CA LEU A 339 6.47 -9.13 -5.67
C LEU A 339 6.46 -8.20 -4.46
N ILE A 340 6.93 -6.97 -4.65
CA ILE A 340 7.04 -5.98 -3.57
C ILE A 340 6.50 -4.64 -4.03
N GLY A 341 5.68 -4.00 -3.21
CA GLY A 341 5.41 -2.56 -3.30
C GLY A 341 6.24 -1.77 -2.30
N VAL A 342 6.96 -0.75 -2.76
CA VAL A 342 7.77 0.12 -1.90
C VAL A 342 7.18 1.53 -1.94
N ASP A 343 6.78 2.05 -0.78
CA ASP A 343 6.40 3.45 -0.65
C ASP A 343 7.58 4.28 -0.19
N PHE A 344 7.79 5.40 -0.84
CA PHE A 344 8.85 6.32 -0.51
C PHE A 344 8.42 7.76 -0.79
N ILE A 345 9.03 8.70 -0.07
CA ILE A 345 8.85 10.14 -0.30
C ILE A 345 10.16 10.72 -0.83
N ILE A 346 10.04 11.55 -1.86
CA ILE A 346 11.12 12.34 -2.45
C ILE A 346 10.52 13.61 -3.08
N GLU A 347 11.23 14.73 -3.07
CA GLU A 347 10.70 16.00 -3.61
C GLU A 347 10.63 15.96 -5.13
N ASP A 348 11.67 15.42 -5.77
CA ASP A 348 11.77 15.31 -7.22
C ASP A 348 12.24 13.91 -7.63
N ILE A 349 11.33 13.13 -8.23
CA ILE A 349 11.62 11.77 -8.69
C ILE A 349 12.64 11.71 -9.83
N THR A 350 12.87 12.84 -10.50
CA THR A 350 13.83 12.98 -11.60
C THR A 350 15.26 13.22 -11.12
N LYS A 351 15.45 13.44 -9.80
CA LYS A 351 16.76 13.57 -9.15
C LYS A 351 17.12 12.34 -8.34
N SER A 352 18.40 12.20 -8.04
CA SER A 352 18.91 11.12 -7.20
C SER A 352 18.47 11.30 -5.75
N TRP A 353 17.94 10.24 -5.13
CA TRP A 353 17.66 10.21 -3.68
C TRP A 353 18.88 10.53 -2.81
N ARG A 354 20.10 10.38 -3.34
CA ARG A 354 21.35 10.72 -2.65
C ARG A 354 21.58 12.23 -2.53
N GLU A 355 20.98 13.02 -3.41
CA GLU A 355 21.10 14.48 -3.46
C GLU A 355 19.96 15.17 -2.72
N GLU A 356 18.82 14.48 -2.62
CA GLU A 356 17.59 14.94 -2.00
C GLU A 356 17.67 14.86 -0.46
N GLN A 357 17.35 15.97 0.20
CA GLN A 357 17.31 16.02 1.66
C GLN A 357 15.96 15.52 2.16
N HIS A 358 15.94 14.83 3.31
CA HIS A 358 14.70 14.39 3.96
C HIS A 358 13.79 13.52 3.07
N CYS A 359 14.38 12.69 2.20
CA CYS A 359 13.68 11.65 1.44
C CYS A 359 13.88 10.26 2.08
N GLY A 360 13.05 9.29 1.70
CA GLY A 360 13.24 7.92 2.18
C GLY A 360 12.05 6.99 2.02
N ILE A 361 12.29 5.72 2.32
CA ILE A 361 11.31 4.63 2.28
C ILE A 361 10.45 4.68 3.54
N ILE A 362 9.14 4.55 3.36
CA ILE A 362 8.12 4.64 4.42
C ILE A 362 7.65 3.25 4.84
N GLU A 363 7.31 2.41 3.86
CA GLU A 363 6.77 1.08 4.07
C GLU A 363 7.04 0.18 2.86
N CYS A 364 7.12 -1.13 3.11
CA CYS A 364 7.02 -2.15 2.08
C CYS A 364 5.65 -2.83 2.19
N ASN A 365 5.18 -3.39 1.08
CA ASN A 365 3.90 -4.06 0.97
C ASN A 365 4.10 -5.40 0.26
N SER A 366 3.84 -6.48 0.98
CA SER A 366 3.84 -7.85 0.47
C SER A 366 2.75 -8.11 -0.58
N LEU A 367 1.62 -7.41 -0.49
CA LEU A 367 0.49 -7.54 -1.42
C LEU A 367 0.14 -6.19 -2.05
N PRO A 368 0.99 -5.66 -2.94
CA PRO A 368 0.84 -4.31 -3.48
C PRO A 368 -0.42 -4.14 -4.32
N PHE A 369 -0.98 -2.93 -4.30
CA PHE A 369 -2.05 -2.51 -5.20
C PHE A 369 -1.49 -2.26 -6.61
N ILE A 370 -1.34 -3.33 -7.40
CA ILE A 370 -0.82 -3.23 -8.77
C ILE A 370 -1.74 -2.42 -9.70
N ASP A 371 -3.03 -2.31 -9.36
CA ASP A 371 -4.04 -1.50 -10.05
C ASP A 371 -3.72 0.00 -10.04
N LEU A 372 -2.84 0.46 -9.13
CA LEU A 372 -2.37 1.84 -9.15
C LEU A 372 -1.68 2.20 -10.47
N HIS A 373 -0.99 1.23 -11.07
CA HIS A 373 -0.25 1.37 -12.33
C HIS A 373 -1.11 1.14 -13.58
N HIS A 374 -2.19 0.36 -13.44
CA HIS A 374 -3.11 0.07 -14.55
C HIS A 374 -4.07 1.22 -14.82
N TYR A 375 -4.51 1.89 -13.75
CA TYR A 375 -5.51 2.94 -13.82
C TYR A 375 -4.99 4.27 -13.23
N PRO A 376 -3.87 4.84 -13.73
CA PRO A 376 -3.44 6.16 -13.29
C PRO A 376 -4.38 7.24 -13.87
N LEU A 377 -4.53 8.36 -13.17
CA LEU A 377 -5.28 9.51 -13.70
C LEU A 377 -4.46 10.23 -14.77
N PHE A 378 -3.15 10.29 -14.56
CA PHE A 378 -2.20 10.94 -15.46
C PHE A 378 -1.03 10.01 -15.79
N GLY A 379 -0.43 10.21 -16.96
CA GLY A 379 0.67 9.37 -17.43
C GLY A 379 0.21 8.08 -18.11
N LYS A 380 1.17 7.26 -18.51
CA LYS A 380 0.93 6.07 -19.34
C LYS A 380 0.75 4.83 -18.48
N SER A 381 -0.43 4.21 -18.53
CA SER A 381 -0.71 2.93 -17.85
C SER A 381 0.36 1.86 -18.11
N LYS A 382 0.65 1.07 -17.07
CA LYS A 382 1.63 -0.02 -17.07
C LYS A 382 0.95 -1.34 -16.69
N ASN A 383 1.10 -2.35 -17.55
CA ASN A 383 0.57 -3.69 -17.30
C ASN A 383 1.45 -4.50 -16.33
N ILE A 384 1.34 -4.20 -15.04
CA ILE A 384 2.07 -4.91 -13.98
C ILE A 384 1.55 -6.35 -13.82
N ALA A 385 0.26 -6.56 -14.05
CA ALA A 385 -0.35 -7.90 -14.02
C ALA A 385 0.32 -8.83 -15.03
N GLY A 386 0.60 -8.32 -16.23
CA GLY A 386 1.29 -9.08 -17.27
C GLY A 386 2.72 -9.44 -16.88
N LYS A 387 3.46 -8.51 -16.27
CA LYS A 387 4.81 -8.80 -15.73
C LYS A 387 4.77 -9.89 -14.66
N LEU A 388 3.73 -9.91 -13.82
CA LEU A 388 3.56 -10.95 -12.80
C LEU A 388 3.17 -12.30 -13.43
N TRP A 389 2.26 -12.32 -14.40
CA TRP A 389 1.92 -13.54 -15.14
C TRP A 389 3.11 -14.12 -15.92
N ASP A 390 3.97 -13.27 -16.50
CA ASP A 390 5.23 -13.69 -17.12
C ASP A 390 6.13 -14.45 -16.13
N LEU A 391 6.07 -14.09 -14.86
CA LEU A 391 6.89 -14.69 -13.81
C LEU A 391 6.30 -16.03 -13.31
N VAL A 392 4.99 -16.09 -13.06
CA VAL A 392 4.35 -17.28 -12.46
C VAL A 392 3.91 -18.32 -13.50
N MET A 393 3.60 -17.88 -14.71
CA MET A 393 3.09 -18.71 -15.80
C MET A 393 3.70 -18.27 -17.14
N PRO A 394 5.04 -18.37 -17.31
CA PRO A 394 5.76 -17.85 -18.47
C PRO A 394 5.27 -18.40 -19.81
N GLU A 395 4.75 -19.62 -19.82
CA GLU A 395 4.17 -20.26 -21.01
C GLU A 395 2.90 -19.57 -21.53
N SER A 396 2.25 -18.72 -20.72
CA SER A 396 1.07 -17.92 -21.09
C SER A 396 1.41 -16.57 -21.73
N LYS A 397 2.71 -16.26 -21.87
CA LYS A 397 3.17 -14.97 -22.35
C LYS A 397 2.75 -14.71 -23.79
N ILE A 398 2.28 -13.49 -24.05
CA ILE A 398 1.77 -13.01 -25.35
C ILE A 398 2.52 -11.77 -25.82
#